data_AF-A0A7H4NXN9-F1
#
_entry.id   AF-A0A7H4NXN9-F1
#
_cell.length_a   1.000
_cell.length_b   1.000
_cell.length_c   1.000
_cell.angle_alpha   90.00
_cell.angle_beta   90.00
_cell.angle_gamma   90.00
#
_symmetry.space_group_name_H-M   'P 1'
#
loop_
_entity.id
_entity.type
_entity.pdbx_description
1 polymer ?
#
loop_
_entity_poly.entity_id
_entity_poly.type
_entity_poly.pdbx_seq_one_letter_code
_entity_poly.pdbx_strand_id
1 'polypeptide(L)' 'MTRSMAAVDIAVAEEGEKVFVFGNAPTALFRLLEHDVAVNGVIGVPVGFVGAAESKEALTQSGLPGIARAGS' A
#
# COMPACT_ATOMS: atom_id res chain seq x y z
N MET A 1 -15.68 1.18 1.66
CA MET A 1 -14.46 1.76 2.23
C MET A 1 -14.19 1.12 3.59
N THR A 2 -13.01 0.52 3.79
CA THR A 2 -12.61 -0.07 5.09
C THR A 2 -11.93 0.98 5.98
N ARG A 3 -11.81 0.73 7.29
CA ARG A 3 -11.06 1.62 8.19
C ARG A 3 -9.60 1.80 7.74
N SER A 4 -8.97 0.75 7.22
CA SER A 4 -7.60 0.81 6.73
C SER A 4 -7.46 1.63 5.44
N MET A 5 -8.50 1.67 4.59
CA MET A 5 -8.52 2.58 3.43
C MET A 5 -8.63 4.05 3.89
N ALA A 6 -9.52 4.35 4.84
CA ALA A 6 -9.68 5.71 5.35
C ALA A 6 -8.41 6.26 6.02
N ALA A 7 -7.63 5.41 6.70
CA ALA A 7 -6.35 5.81 7.28
C ALA A 7 -5.32 6.23 6.22
N VAL A 8 -5.33 5.59 5.04
CA VAL A 8 -4.46 5.98 3.92
C VAL A 8 -4.87 7.34 3.38
N ASP A 9 -6.17 7.59 3.20
CA ASP A 9 -6.66 8.89 2.70
C ASP A 9 -6.24 10.05 3.62
N ILE A 10 -6.30 9.85 4.94
CA ILE A 10 -5.83 10.83 5.92
C ILE A 10 -4.31 11.01 5.81
N ALA A 11 -3.55 9.92 5.83
CA ALA A 11 -2.09 9.97 5.80
C ALA A 11 -1.54 10.59 4.50
N VAL A 12 -2.20 10.37 3.37
CA VAL A 12 -1.83 10.97 2.08
C VAL A 12 -2.04 12.48 2.09
N ALA A 13 -3.08 12.97 2.77
CA ALA A 13 -3.40 14.39 2.88
C ALA A 13 -2.49 15.17 3.84
N GLU A 14 -1.78 14.50 4.75
CA GLU A 14 -0.80 15.15 5.62
C GLU A 14 0.40 15.67 4.80
N GLU A 15 1.03 16.76 5.22
CA GLU A 15 2.23 17.28 4.56
C GLU A 15 3.49 16.53 4.98
N GLY A 16 4.54 16.60 4.16
CA GLY A 16 5.85 16.01 4.46
C GLY A 16 6.14 14.67 3.78
N GLU A 17 7.38 14.21 3.95
CA GLU A 17 7.88 12.95 3.42
C GLU A 17 7.29 11.76 4.17
N LYS A 18 6.92 10.70 3.43
CA LYS A 18 6.20 9.56 4.00
C LYS A 18 6.76 8.23 3.53
N VAL A 19 6.75 7.28 4.45
CA VAL A 19 6.99 5.86 4.18
C VAL A 19 5.78 5.08 4.66
N PHE A 20 5.21 4.24 3.78
CA PHE A 20 4.04 3.43 4.09
C PHE A 20 4.42 1.98 4.38
N VAL A 21 3.81 1.39 5.40
CA VAL A 21 4.04 -0.02 5.78
C VAL A 21 2.71 -0.75 5.91
N PHE A 22 2.49 -1.75 5.06
CA PHE A 22 1.27 -2.55 5.01
C PHE A 22 1.58 -4.01 5.35
N GLY A 23 1.29 -4.41 6.59
CA GLY A 23 1.56 -5.79 7.06
C GLY A 23 0.36 -6.74 7.06
N ASN A 24 -0.86 -6.24 6.84
CA ASN A 24 -2.05 -7.09 6.95
C ASN A 24 -3.12 -6.75 5.91
N ALA A 25 -3.49 -5.47 5.76
CA ALA A 25 -4.66 -5.09 4.97
C ALA A 25 -4.30 -4.86 3.48
N PRO A 26 -4.67 -5.77 2.55
CA PRO A 26 -4.40 -5.56 1.12
C PRO A 26 -5.19 -4.35 0.59
N THR A 27 -6.39 -4.14 1.13
CA THR A 27 -7.25 -2.99 0.79
C THR A 27 -6.61 -1.64 1.06
N ALA A 28 -5.73 -1.53 2.06
CA ALA A 28 -5.02 -0.29 2.34
C ALA A 28 -3.91 -0.04 1.31
N LEU A 29 -3.17 -1.09 0.92
CA LEU A 29 -2.16 -0.98 -0.11
C LEU A 29 -2.78 -0.61 -1.46
N PHE A 30 -3.87 -1.27 -1.86
CA PHE A 30 -4.60 -0.88 -3.07
C PHE A 30 -5.05 0.59 -3.02
N ARG A 31 -5.54 1.04 -1.87
CA ARG A 31 -5.96 2.43 -1.72
C ARG A 31 -4.80 3.40 -1.92
N LEU A 32 -3.60 3.09 -1.41
CA LEU A 32 -2.42 3.93 -1.67
C LEU A 32 -2.11 4.01 -3.18
N LEU A 33 -2.21 2.89 -3.89
CA LEU A 33 -1.93 2.81 -5.33
C LEU A 33 -2.96 3.54 -6.19
N GLU A 34 -4.14 3.86 -5.67
CA GLU A 34 -5.13 4.72 -6.35
C GLU A 34 -4.77 6.21 -6.27
N HIS A 35 -3.88 6.61 -5.36
CA HIS A 35 -3.43 7.98 -5.22
C HIS A 35 -2.16 8.22 -6.05
N ASP A 36 -2.16 9.30 -6.83
CA ASP A 36 -0.97 9.75 -7.56
C ASP A 36 -0.11 10.64 -6.65
N VAL A 37 0.61 10.00 -5.72
CA VAL A 37 1.42 10.70 -4.72
C VAL A 37 2.83 10.17 -4.64
N ALA A 38 3.78 11.10 -4.52
CA ALA A 38 5.16 10.77 -4.27
C ALA A 38 5.34 10.31 -2.82
N VAL A 39 5.91 9.12 -2.65
CA VAL A 39 6.26 8.54 -1.35
C VAL A 39 7.73 8.15 -1.36
N ASN A 40 8.39 8.24 -0.22
CA ASN A 40 9.82 7.92 -0.10
C ASN A 40 10.05 6.40 -0.03
N GLY A 41 9.01 5.63 0.30
CA GLY A 41 9.10 4.19 0.40
C GLY A 41 7.76 3.52 0.69
N VAL A 42 7.58 2.30 0.17
CA VAL A 42 6.45 1.42 0.52
C VAL A 42 6.96 0.03 0.88
N ILE A 43 6.52 -0.50 2.02
CA ILE A 43 6.72 -1.90 2.41
C ILE A 43 5.37 -2.62 2.32
N GLY A 44 5.19 -3.44 1.28
CA GLY A 44 3.98 -4.22 1.04
C GLY A 44 4.16 -5.70 1.41
N VAL A 45 3.82 -6.05 2.64
CA VAL A 45 3.77 -7.45 3.10
C VAL A 45 2.39 -7.84 3.65
N PRO A 46 1.27 -7.48 2.98
CA PRO A 46 -0.04 -7.92 3.44
C PRO A 46 -0.16 -9.44 3.36
N VAL A 47 -0.78 -10.00 4.40
CA VAL A 47 -1.09 -11.43 4.52
C VAL A 47 -2.59 -11.62 4.42
N GLY A 48 -3.03 -12.75 3.87
CA GLY A 48 -4.44 -13.10 3.81
C GLY A 48 -4.80 -13.90 2.57
N PHE A 49 -6.04 -14.38 2.54
CA PHE A 49 -6.55 -15.24 1.48
C PHE A 49 -7.23 -14.48 0.34
N VAL A 50 -7.48 -13.17 0.49
CA VAL A 50 -8.19 -12.35 -0.48
C VAL A 50 -7.39 -11.09 -0.76
N GLY A 51 -6.92 -10.91 -2.00
CA GLY A 51 -6.28 -9.68 -2.48
C GLY A 51 -4.82 -9.48 -2.04
N ALA A 52 -4.26 -10.35 -1.20
CA ALA A 52 -2.90 -10.19 -0.68
C ALA A 52 -1.85 -10.33 -1.79
N ALA A 53 -1.93 -11.39 -2.60
CA ALA A 53 -1.00 -11.61 -3.71
C ALA A 53 -1.11 -10.50 -4.76
N GLU A 54 -2.34 -10.16 -5.14
CA GLU A 54 -2.67 -9.15 -6.15
C GLU A 54 -2.20 -7.75 -5.73
N SER A 55 -2.34 -7.40 -4.44
CA SER A 55 -1.87 -6.10 -3.94
C SER A 55 -0.34 -5.97 -3.97
N LYS A 56 0.39 -7.07 -3.74
CA LYS A 56 1.85 -7.10 -3.78
C LYS A 56 2.37 -7.04 -5.21
N GLU A 57 1.69 -7.71 -6.14
CA GLU A 57 1.98 -7.60 -7.57
C GLU A 57 1.72 -6.18 -8.07
N ALA A 58 0.58 -5.59 -7.72
CA ALA A 58 0.25 -4.21 -8.07
C ALA A 58 1.30 -3.22 -7.54
N LEU A 59 1.78 -3.39 -6.30
CA LEU A 59 2.87 -2.55 -5.77
C LEU A 59 4.15 -2.70 -6.58
N THR A 60 4.51 -3.94 -6.94
CA THR A 60 5.72 -4.22 -7.74
C THR A 60 5.63 -3.59 -9.13
N GLN A 61 4.42 -3.49 -9.69
CA GLN A 61 4.15 -2.90 -11.01
C GLN A 61 3.94 -1.37 -10.96
N SER A 62 3.69 -0.79 -9.79
CA SER A 62 3.31 0.62 -9.64
C SER A 62 4.43 1.62 -9.94
N GLY A 63 5.69 1.18 -9.90
CA GLY A 63 6.85 2.06 -10.03
C GLY A 63 7.16 2.91 -8.78
N LEU A 64 6.36 2.79 -7.72
CA LEU A 64 6.68 3.41 -6.43
C LEU A 64 7.96 2.78 -5.84
N PRO A 65 8.82 3.57 -5.16
CA PRO A 65 9.96 3.02 -4.47
C PRO A 65 9.46 2.11 -3.34
N GLY A 66 9.62 0.80 -3.48
CA GLY A 66 9.06 -0.12 -2.49
C GLY A 66 9.51 -1.55 -2.64
N ILE A 67 9.26 -2.32 -1.59
CA ILE A 67 9.51 -3.75 -1.53
C ILE A 67 8.20 -4.49 -1.26
N ALA A 68 8.01 -5.61 -1.95
CA ALA A 68 6.92 -6.53 -1.69
C ALA A 68 7.46 -7.96 -1.54
N ARG A 69 6.86 -8.75 -0.65
CA ARG A 69 7.19 -10.18 -0.55
C ARG A 69 6.46 -10.95 -1.65
N ALA A 70 7.20 -11.61 -2.53
CA ALA A 70 6.62 -12.50 -3.53
C ALA A 70 5.87 -13.68 -2.86
N GLY A 71 4.69 -14.04 -3.39
CA GLY A 71 3.86 -15.16 -2.91
C GLY A 71 2.62 -14.72 -2.12
N SER A 72 1.91 -15.66 -1.49
CA SER A 72 0.81 -15.38 -0.55
C SER A 72 1.32 -14.99 0.83
#